data_AF-N9MDB8-F1
#
_entry.id   AF-N9MDB8-F1
#
_cell.length_a   1.000
_cell.length_b   1.000
_cell.length_c   1.000
_cell.angle_alpha   90.00
_cell.angle_beta   90.00
_cell.angle_gamma   90.00
#
_symmetry.space_group_name_H-M   'P 1'
#
loop_
_entity.id
_entity.type
_entity.pdbx_description
1 polymer ?
#
loop_
_entity_poly.entity_id
_entity_poly.type
_entity_poly.pdbx_seq_one_letter_code
_entity_poly.pdbx_strand_id
1 'polypeptide(L)'
;MSNSQAADSYTQLPVKAHLLAGWPLLLVLFGGAIGVVYAVLAYMLNIKIYQSTLSKLNKVLANLLCCMSALSGWWFSAQLIQGQLF
;
A
#
# COMPACT_ATOMS: atom_id res chain seq x y z
N MET A 1 -43.77 -9.72 26.51
CA MET A 1 -42.31 -9.58 26.31
C MET A 1 -41.81 -10.77 25.52
N SER A 2 -41.59 -10.62 24.21
CA SER A 2 -40.74 -11.56 23.45
C SER A 2 -39.89 -10.73 22.49
N ASN A 3 -38.61 -10.58 22.85
CA ASN A 3 -37.59 -10.01 21.97
C ASN A 3 -37.32 -11.03 20.85
N SER A 4 -37.95 -10.84 19.69
CA SER A 4 -37.55 -11.55 18.48
C SER A 4 -36.43 -10.77 17.82
N GLN A 5 -35.20 -11.26 18.03
CA GLN A 5 -34.01 -10.82 17.31
C GLN A 5 -34.28 -10.97 15.81
N ALA A 6 -34.36 -9.84 15.09
CA ALA A 6 -34.32 -9.85 13.63
C ALA A 6 -32.90 -10.27 13.24
N ALA A 7 -32.74 -11.54 12.88
CA ALA A 7 -31.51 -12.06 12.31
C ALA A 7 -31.23 -11.28 11.01
N ASP A 8 -30.13 -10.53 11.00
CA ASP A 8 -29.66 -9.79 9.82
C ASP A 8 -29.60 -10.75 8.63
N SER A 9 -30.53 -10.59 7.69
CA SER A 9 -30.62 -11.43 6.50
C SER A 9 -29.59 -10.92 5.50
N TYR A 10 -28.34 -11.37 5.60
CA TYR A 10 -27.30 -11.00 4.65
C TYR A 10 -27.63 -11.62 3.28
N THR A 11 -28.06 -10.81 2.32
CA THR A 11 -28.25 -11.24 0.93
C THR A 11 -26.90 -11.69 0.38
N GLN A 12 -26.78 -12.98 0.04
CA GLN A 12 -25.58 -13.55 -0.59
C GLN A 12 -25.26 -12.78 -1.87
N LEU A 13 -24.07 -12.17 -1.92
CA LEU A 13 -23.64 -11.36 -3.06
C LEU A 13 -23.33 -12.27 -4.26
N PRO A 14 -23.64 -11.82 -5.49
CA PRO A 14 -23.28 -12.57 -6.69
C PRO A 14 -21.75 -12.69 -6.80
N VAL A 15 -21.25 -13.83 -7.29
CA VAL A 15 -19.80 -14.12 -7.43
C VAL A 15 -19.03 -12.99 -8.14
N LYS A 16 -19.66 -12.30 -9.10
CA LYS A 16 -19.08 -11.13 -9.78
C LYS A 16 -18.74 -9.98 -8.83
N ALA A 17 -19.55 -9.73 -7.80
CA ALA A 17 -19.29 -8.70 -6.79
C ALA A 17 -18.10 -9.08 -5.90
N HIS A 18 -17.92 -10.36 -5.59
CA HIS A 18 -16.73 -10.85 -4.88
C HIS A 18 -15.45 -10.71 -5.72
N LEU A 19 -15.52 -10.91 -7.04
CA LEU A 19 -14.37 -10.72 -7.93
C LEU A 19 -13.98 -9.23 -8.08
N LEU A 20 -14.96 -8.33 -8.21
CA LEU A 20 -14.74 -6.88 -8.20
C LEU A 20 -14.17 -6.39 -6.86
N ALA A 21 -14.68 -6.90 -5.75
CA ALA A 21 -14.20 -6.57 -4.41
C ALA A 21 -12.82 -7.20 -4.09
N GLY A 22 -12.51 -8.35 -4.70
CA GLY A 22 -11.28 -9.11 -4.50
C GLY A 22 -10.13 -8.73 -5.44
N TRP A 23 -10.40 -8.02 -6.53
CA TRP A 23 -9.38 -7.47 -7.45
C TRP A 23 -8.21 -6.75 -6.73
N PRO A 24 -8.42 -5.96 -5.65
CA PRO A 24 -7.33 -5.38 -4.87
C PRO A 24 -6.35 -6.41 -4.27
N LEU A 25 -6.76 -7.66 -4.04
CA LEU A 25 -5.85 -8.70 -3.53
C LEU A 25 -4.76 -9.08 -4.55
N LEU A 26 -5.07 -9.06 -5.85
CA LEU A 26 -4.08 -9.21 -6.90
C LEU A 26 -3.10 -8.04 -6.90
N LEU A 27 -3.61 -6.81 -6.73
CA LEU A 27 -2.77 -5.62 -6.58
C LEU A 27 -1.91 -5.68 -5.30
N VAL A 28 -2.37 -6.30 -4.22
CA VAL A 28 -1.57 -6.52 -3.01
C VAL A 28 -0.49 -7.59 -3.22
N LEU A 29 -0.73 -8.59 -4.06
CA LEU A 29 0.29 -9.60 -4.41
C LEU A 29 1.45 -9.00 -5.21
N PHE A 30 1.14 -8.24 -6.27
CA PHE A 30 2.16 -7.61 -7.13
C PHE A 30 2.69 -6.29 -6.54
N GLY A 31 1.80 -5.44 -6.05
CA GLY A 31 2.13 -4.22 -5.35
C GLY A 31 2.83 -4.50 -4.03
N GLY A 32 2.54 -5.60 -3.34
CA GLY A 32 3.27 -6.01 -2.13
C GLY A 32 4.72 -6.34 -2.43
N ALA A 33 5.01 -7.12 -3.47
CA ALA A 33 6.38 -7.48 -3.84
C ALA A 33 7.22 -6.24 -4.23
N ILE A 34 6.68 -5.36 -5.06
CA ILE A 34 7.36 -4.13 -5.48
C ILE A 34 7.43 -3.14 -4.31
N GLY A 35 6.38 -3.08 -3.50
CA GLY A 35 6.32 -2.27 -2.28
C GLY A 35 7.40 -2.66 -1.27
N VAL A 36 7.72 -3.96 -1.16
CA VAL A 36 8.84 -4.45 -0.34
C VAL A 36 10.17 -3.91 -0.87
N VAL A 37 10.39 -3.90 -2.19
CA VAL A 37 11.63 -3.33 -2.78
C VAL A 37 11.76 -1.84 -2.43
N TYR A 38 10.69 -1.06 -2.61
CA TYR A 38 10.68 0.37 -2.25
C TYR A 38 10.83 0.61 -0.75
N ALA A 39 10.27 -0.25 0.10
CA ALA A 39 10.43 -0.19 1.55
C ALA A 39 11.88 -0.43 1.98
N VAL A 40 12.56 -1.44 1.39
CA VAL A 40 13.97 -1.72 1.64
C VAL A 40 14.85 -0.57 1.17
N LEU A 41 14.59 -0.02 -0.02
CA LEU A 41 15.31 1.15 -0.55
C LEU A 41 15.14 2.37 0.37
N ALA A 42 13.91 2.66 0.79
CA ALA A 42 13.63 3.76 1.71
C ALA A 42 14.34 3.56 3.05
N TYR A 43 14.36 2.35 3.59
CA TYR A 43 15.09 2.02 4.81
C TYR A 43 16.60 2.29 4.68
N MET A 44 17.21 1.84 3.59
CA MET A 44 18.65 2.05 3.33
C MET A 44 19.00 3.53 3.16
N LEU A 45 18.15 4.30 2.47
CA LEU A 45 18.30 5.75 2.35
C LEU A 45 18.15 6.45 3.70
N ASN A 46 17.18 6.03 4.51
CA ASN A 46 16.97 6.57 5.84
C ASN A 46 18.15 6.30 6.78
N ILE A 47 18.76 5.12 6.75
CA ILE A 47 20.00 4.85 7.50
C ILE A 47 21.09 5.86 7.12
N LYS A 48 21.32 6.09 5.83
CA LYS A 48 22.33 7.07 5.36
C LYS A 48 22.00 8.49 5.81
N ILE A 49 20.73 8.89 5.77
CA ILE A 49 20.26 10.20 6.28
C ILE A 49 20.55 10.32 7.78
N TYR A 50 20.24 9.30 8.58
CA TYR A 50 20.47 9.32 10.02
C TYR A 50 21.95 9.32 10.40
N GLN A 51 22.79 8.65 9.61
CA GLN A 51 24.25 8.65 9.77
C GLN A 51 24.92 9.96 9.32
N SER A 52 24.25 10.79 8.53
CA SER A 52 24.81 12.08 8.09
C SER A 52 24.95 13.10 9.22
N THR A 53 25.76 14.12 8.98
CA THR A 53 25.95 15.27 9.90
C THR A 53 24.82 16.31 9.84
N LEU A 54 23.70 16.01 9.17
CA LEU A 54 22.56 16.92 9.06
C LEU A 54 21.93 17.25 10.43
N SER A 55 21.34 18.44 10.52
CA SER A 55 20.55 18.86 11.69
C SER A 55 19.35 17.94 11.88
N LYS A 56 18.85 17.85 13.13
CA LYS A 56 17.73 16.97 13.49
C LYS A 56 16.49 17.22 12.62
N LEU A 57 16.18 18.48 12.33
CA LEU A 57 15.02 18.87 11.54
C LEU A 57 15.15 18.45 10.06
N ASN A 58 16.35 18.59 9.49
CA ASN A 58 16.62 18.15 8.11
C ASN A 58 16.54 16.62 7.97
N LYS A 59 16.93 15.86 8.99
CA LYS A 59 16.78 14.39 8.99
C LYS A 59 15.31 13.96 8.97
N VAL A 60 14.46 14.66 9.72
CA VAL A 60 13.00 14.39 9.72
C VAL A 60 12.38 14.71 8.36
N LEU A 61 12.70 15.86 7.78
CA LEU A 61 12.23 16.24 6.45
C LEU A 61 12.72 15.27 5.36
N ALA A 62 13.98 14.85 5.44
CA ALA A 62 14.54 13.89 4.50
C ALA A 62 13.89 12.50 4.61
N ASN A 63 13.56 12.04 5.82
CA ASN A 63 12.79 10.81 6.01
C ASN A 63 11.38 10.92 5.43
N LEU A 64 10.70 12.05 5.67
CA LEU A 64 9.37 12.31 5.10
C LEU A 64 9.41 12.31 3.56
N LEU A 65 10.37 13.03 2.97
CA LEU A 65 10.58 13.08 1.52
C LEU A 65 10.96 11.71 0.95
N CYS A 66 11.74 10.92 1.68
CA CYS A 66 12.09 9.55 1.28
C CYS A 66 10.84 8.67 1.20
N CYS A 67 9.98 8.70 2.23
CA CYS A 67 8.72 7.95 2.22
C CYS A 67 7.78 8.38 1.08
N MET A 68 7.62 9.69 0.86
CA MET A 68 6.80 10.22 -0.23
C MET A 68 7.34 9.80 -1.61
N SER A 69 8.65 9.81 -1.78
CA SER A 69 9.31 9.38 -3.02
C SER A 69 9.15 7.88 -3.25
N ALA A 70 9.27 7.07 -2.20
CA ALA A 70 9.11 5.62 -2.28
C ALA A 70 7.67 5.23 -2.64
N LEU A 71 6.66 5.88 -2.02
CA LEU A 71 5.25 5.67 -2.37
C LEU A 71 4.94 6.12 -3.80
N SER A 72 5.47 7.27 -4.23
CA SER A 72 5.28 7.76 -5.60
C SER A 72 5.90 6.84 -6.63
N GLY A 73 7.12 6.35 -6.35
CA GLY A 73 7.81 5.37 -7.20
C GLY A 73 7.03 4.06 -7.30
N TRP A 74 6.59 3.54 -6.15
CA TRP A 74 5.76 2.33 -6.10
C TRP A 74 4.46 2.48 -6.92
N TRP A 75 3.72 3.58 -6.72
CA TRP A 75 2.50 3.85 -7.46
C TRP A 75 2.74 3.93 -8.97
N PHE A 76 3.79 4.64 -9.38
CA PHE A 76 4.12 4.78 -10.80
C PHE A 76 4.52 3.44 -11.42
N SER A 77 5.32 2.63 -10.73
CA SER A 77 5.68 1.28 -11.16
C SER A 77 4.46 0.35 -11.23
N ALA A 78 3.54 0.43 -10.27
CA ALA A 78 2.31 -0.34 -10.28
C ALA A 78 1.44 0.01 -11.49
N GLN A 79 1.29 1.29 -11.82
CA GLN A 79 0.55 1.76 -13.00
C GLN A 79 1.19 1.29 -14.32
N LEU A 80 2.53 1.32 -14.42
CA LEU A 80 3.24 0.80 -15.61
C LEU A 80 3.00 -0.70 -15.80
N ILE A 81 3.07 -1.48 -14.73
CA ILE A 81 2.84 -2.93 -14.79
C ILE A 81 1.39 -3.22 -15.11
N GLN A 82 0.45 -2.48 -14.53
CA GLN A 82 -0.97 -2.60 -14.84
C GLN A 82 -1.24 -2.27 -16.32
N GLY A 83 -0.64 -1.21 -16.88
CA GLY A 83 -0.79 -0.85 -18.29
C GLY A 83 -0.05 -1.74 -19.29
N GLN A 84 0.75 -2.70 -18.85
CA GLN A 84 1.32 -3.75 -19.70
C GLN A 84 0.55 -5.08 -19.59
N LEU A 85 -0.18 -5.28 -18.49
CA LEU A 85 -0.94 -6.51 -18.20
C LEU A 85 -2.42 -6.43 -18.60
N PHE A 86 -2.98 -5.22 -18.76
CA PHE A 86 -4.37 -4.94 -19.15
C PHE A 86 -4.41 -3.93 -20.30
#